data_AF-A0A7J9S7D6-F1
#
_entry.id   AF-A0A7J9S7D6-F1
#
_cell.length_a   1.000
_cell.length_b   1.000
_cell.length_c   1.000
_cell.angle_alpha   90.00
_cell.angle_beta   90.00
_cell.angle_gamma   90.00
#
_symmetry.space_group_name_H-M   'P 1'
#
loop_
_entity.id
_entity.type
_entity.pdbx_description
1 polymer ?
#
loop_
_entity_poly.entity_id
_entity_poly.type
_entity_poly.pdbx_seq_one_letter_code
_entity_poly.pdbx_strand_id
1 'polypeptide(L)' 'MKFGIDDLKLKSIVEVIKKYSVEKAVIFGSRARGDYKNTSDIDIAIYSKT' A
#
# COMPACT_ATOMS: atom_id res chain seq x y z
N MET A 1 -3.56 11.47 -6.57
CA MET A 1 -3.80 10.00 -6.57
C MET A 1 -2.51 9.25 -6.88
N LYS A 2 -1.89 8.69 -5.85
CA LYS A 2 -0.72 7.81 -6.00
C LYS A 2 -1.19 6.36 -6.11
N PHE A 3 -0.65 5.58 -7.06
CA PHE A 3 -1.03 4.16 -7.28
C PHE A 3 -2.54 3.91 -7.56
N GLY A 4 -3.26 4.93 -8.04
CA GLY A 4 -4.72 4.86 -8.21
C GLY A 4 -5.50 4.76 -6.91
N ILE A 5 -4.89 5.13 -5.79
CA ILE A 5 -5.50 5.13 -4.46
C ILE A 5 -5.84 6.57 -4.09
N ASP A 6 -7.04 6.75 -3.54
CA ASP A 6 -7.46 8.02 -2.96
C ASP A 6 -6.58 8.40 -1.76
N ASP A 7 -6.29 9.68 -1.60
CA ASP A 7 -5.30 10.13 -0.63
C ASP A 7 -5.74 9.86 0.82
N LEU A 8 -7.05 9.89 1.14
CA LEU A 8 -7.57 9.51 2.46
C LEU A 8 -7.40 8.01 2.69
N LYS A 9 -7.70 7.17 1.69
CA LYS A 9 -7.48 5.71 1.79
C LYS A 9 -6.01 5.37 1.98
N LEU A 10 -5.11 6.02 1.24
CA LEU A 10 -3.68 5.81 1.37
C LEU A 10 -3.19 6.23 2.77
N LYS A 11 -3.69 7.35 3.30
CA LYS A 11 -3.40 7.79 4.66
C LYS A 11 -3.85 6.76 5.70
N SER A 12 -5.08 6.24 5.60
CA SER A 12 -5.59 5.21 6.51
C SER A 12 -4.74 3.93 6.48
N ILE A 13 -4.31 3.48 5.30
CA ILE A 13 -3.41 2.31 5.17
C ILE A 13 -2.09 2.57 5.91
N VAL A 14 -1.48 3.74 5.71
CA VAL A 14 -0.23 4.12 6.39
C VAL A 14 -0.41 4.20 7.90
N GLU A 15 -1.52 4.75 8.38
CA GLU A 15 -1.83 4.84 9.81
C GLU A 15 -1.98 3.46 10.46
N VAL A 16 -2.56 2.47 9.76
CA VAL A 16 -2.64 1.09 10.24
C VAL A 16 -1.25 0.45 10.32
N ILE A 17 -0.44 0.57 9.26
CA ILE A 17 0.90 -0.03 9.21
C ILE A 17 1.80 0.53 10.34
N LYS A 18 1.71 1.83 10.63
CA LYS A 18 2.47 2.50 11.70
C LYS A 18 2.20 1.96 13.11
N LYS A 19 1.11 1.23 13.33
CA LYS A 19 0.80 0.60 14.63
C LYS A 19 1.70 -0.60 14.94
N TYR A 20 2.44 -1.09 13.95
CA TYR A 20 3.28 -2.28 14.05
C TYR A 20 4.76 -1.92 13.82
N SER A 21 5.66 -2.77 14.32
CA SER A 21 7.10 -2.65 14.05
C SER A 21 7.41 -3.10 12.62
N VAL A 22 7.30 -2.16 11.69
CA VAL A 22 7.54 -2.35 10.26
C VAL A 22 8.73 -1.50 9.86
N GLU A 23 9.75 -2.13 9.29
CA GLU A 23 10.93 -1.43 8.76
C GLU A 23 10.59 -0.71 7.45
N LYS A 24 9.84 -1.39 6.58
CA LYS A 24 9.47 -0.86 5.27
C LYS A 24 8.17 -1.49 4.78
N ALA A 25 7.33 -0.69 4.14
CA ALA A 25 6.16 -1.15 3.41
C ALA A 25 6.24 -0.67 1.95
N VAL A 26 5.93 -1.55 1.00
CA VAL A 26 6.03 -1.26 -0.44
C VAL A 26 4.75 -1.71 -1.14
N ILE A 27 4.16 -0.83 -1.95
CA ILE A 27 3.06 -1.22 -2.85
C ILE A 27 3.68 -1.94 -4.05
N PHE A 28 3.15 -3.11 -4.37
CA PHE A 28 3.52 -3.88 -5.56
C PHE A 28 2.27 -4.25 -6.36
N GLY A 29 2.41 -5.16 -7.32
CA GLY A 29 1.28 -5.64 -8.12
C GLY A 29 0.75 -4.59 -9.10
N SER A 30 -0.53 -4.72 -9.46
CA SER A 30 -1.11 -3.96 -10.57
C SER A 30 -1.11 -2.44 -10.36
N ARG A 31 -1.35 -2.02 -9.11
CA ARG A 31 -1.35 -0.60 -8.73
C ARG A 31 0.02 0.04 -8.77
N ALA A 32 1.08 -0.73 -8.52
CA ALA A 32 2.46 -0.25 -8.68
C ALA A 32 2.86 -0.14 -10.16
N ARG A 33 2.41 -1.08 -11.01
CA ARG A 33 2.70 -1.07 -12.45
C ARG A 33 1.86 -0.05 -13.24
N GLY A 34 0.71 0.35 -12.70
CA GLY A 34 -0.22 1.27 -13.35
C GLY A 34 -1.25 0.61 -14.27
N ASP A 35 -1.33 -0.73 -14.29
CA ASP A 35 -2.27 -1.53 -15.08
C ASP A 35 -3.50 -1.99 -14.25
N TYR A 36 -3.82 -1.27 -13.17
CA TYR A 36 -4.92 -1.59 -12.25
C TYR A 36 -6.29 -1.21 -12.82
N LYS A 37 -7.33 -1.93 -12.37
CA LYS A 37 -8.75 -1.60 -12.58
C LYS A 37 -9.33 -0.99 -11.31
N ASN A 38 -10.52 -0.38 -11.39
CA ASN A 38 -11.20 0.15 -10.20
C ASN A 38 -11.49 -0.93 -9.13
N THR A 39 -11.66 -2.18 -9.56
CA THR A 39 -11.88 -3.36 -8.71
C THR A 39 -10.59 -4.07 -8.31
N SER A 40 -9.41 -3.56 -8.69
CA SER A 40 -8.15 -4.19 -8.33
C SER A 40 -7.81 -3.98 -6.86
N ASP A 41 -7.27 -5.03 -6.26
CA ASP A 41 -6.76 -5.06 -4.90
C ASP A 41 -5.55 -4.11 -4.71
N ILE A 42 -5.13 -3.94 -3.46
CA ILE A 42 -3.94 -3.16 -3.08
C ILE A 42 -2.92 -4.13 -2.45
N ASP A 43 -1.95 -4.56 -3.25
CA ASP A 43 -0.89 -5.46 -2.80
C ASP A 43 0.21 -4.70 -2.06
N ILE A 44 0.50 -5.09 -0.82
CA ILE A 44 1.50 -4.43 0.05
C ILE A 44 2.47 -5.47 0.61
N ALA A 45 3.75 -5.30 0.32
CA ALA A 45 4.82 -6.10 0.90
C ALA A 45 5.32 -5.41 2.18
N ILE A 46 5.41 -6.18 3.27
CA ILE A 46 5.88 -5.71 4.58
C ILE A 46 7.25 -6.34 4.85
N TYR A 47 8.23 -5.48 5.14
CA TYR A 47 9.55 -5.87 5.60
C TYR A 47 9.61 -5.54 7.10
N SER A 48 9.90 -6.57 7.90
CA SER A 48 10.12 -6.44 9.34
C SER A 48 11.38 -7.22 9.69
N LYS A 49 12.16 -6.70 10.63
CA LYS A 49 13.32 -7.39 11.20
C LYS A 49 12.82 -8.24 12.36
N THR A 50 13.11 -9.53 12.29
CA THR A 50 12.90 -10.49 13.39
C THR A 50 13.77 -10.15 14.59
#